data_AF-A0A937PWF1-F1
#
_entry.id   AF-A0A937PWF1-F1
#
_cell.length_a   1.000
_cell.length_b   1.000
_cell.length_c   1.000
_cell.angle_alpha   90.00
_cell.angle_beta   90.00
_cell.angle_gamma   90.00
#
_symmetry.space_group_name_H-M   'P 1'
#
loop_
_entity.id
_entity.type
_entity.pdbx_description
1 polymer ?
#
loop_
_entity_poly.entity_id
_entity_poly.type
_entity_poly.pdbx_seq_one_letter_code
_entity_poly.pdbx_strand_id
1 'polypeptide(L)'
;MKESCDNFAELLVDYADGQLSAEQSAKVADHLRQCEDCRALLDGLQKSLELAQVIWEDNLSQTTETIRIPAPARTGRRSWPRYAAAAILIVSAISITSRLMNKPAKDQPTLAQIEQRITEASNAAKLLAAADLLGGYSQAETIVKQQYRRIVETYPDTSAANKAKLRVE
;
A
#
# COMPACT_ATOMS: atom_id res chain seq x y z
N MET A 1 -36.48 20.92 -18.78
CA MET A 1 -35.99 20.74 -17.39
C MET A 1 -34.52 20.31 -17.31
N LYS A 2 -33.77 20.28 -18.42
CA LYS A 2 -32.37 19.81 -18.46
C LYS A 2 -31.36 20.92 -18.13
N GLU A 3 -31.59 22.14 -18.64
CA GLU A 3 -30.74 23.31 -18.39
C GLU A 3 -30.64 23.70 -16.91
N SER A 4 -31.67 23.42 -16.10
CA SER A 4 -31.57 23.64 -14.65
C SER A 4 -30.62 22.63 -13.99
N CYS A 5 -30.58 21.39 -14.46
CA CYS A 5 -29.75 20.34 -13.83
C CYS A 5 -28.27 20.53 -14.16
N ASP A 6 -27.94 20.95 -15.39
CA ASP A 6 -26.54 21.19 -15.78
C ASP A 6 -25.90 22.29 -14.93
N ASN A 7 -26.64 23.38 -14.67
CA ASN A 7 -26.18 24.47 -13.78
C ASN A 7 -25.96 24.00 -12.33
N PHE A 8 -26.76 23.05 -11.84
CA PHE A 8 -26.58 22.51 -10.50
C PHE A 8 -25.47 21.46 -10.45
N ALA A 9 -25.23 20.71 -11.53
CA ALA A 9 -24.19 19.69 -11.60
C ALA A 9 -22.79 20.28 -11.35
N GLU A 10 -22.51 21.47 -11.88
CA GLU A 10 -21.25 22.19 -11.60
C GLU A 10 -21.10 22.56 -10.12
N LEU A 11 -22.20 22.98 -9.48
CA LEU A 11 -22.24 23.36 -8.07
C LEU A 11 -22.19 22.16 -7.10
N LEU A 12 -22.46 20.93 -7.57
CA LEU A 12 -22.46 19.75 -6.70
C LEU A 12 -21.08 19.42 -6.13
N VAL A 13 -20.00 19.76 -6.85
CA VAL A 13 -18.64 19.54 -6.37
C VAL A 13 -18.36 20.43 -5.16
N ASP A 14 -18.54 21.73 -5.32
CA ASP A 14 -18.38 22.70 -4.24
C ASP A 14 -19.36 22.44 -3.08
N TYR A 15 -20.57 21.94 -3.38
CA TYR A 15 -21.54 21.54 -2.37
C TYR A 15 -21.06 20.33 -1.55
N ALA A 16 -20.53 19.30 -2.20
CA ALA A 16 -20.01 18.10 -1.53
C ALA A 16 -18.79 18.42 -0.65
N ASP A 17 -17.93 19.34 -1.10
CA ASP A 17 -16.76 19.80 -0.36
C ASP A 17 -17.09 20.86 0.71
N GLY A 18 -18.37 21.29 0.81
CA GLY A 18 -18.83 22.28 1.78
C GLY A 18 -18.32 23.70 1.54
N GLN A 19 -17.92 24.02 0.30
CA GLN A 19 -17.31 25.31 -0.09
C GLN A 19 -18.35 26.36 -0.53
N LEU A 20 -19.60 25.97 -0.74
CA LEU A 20 -20.67 26.89 -1.10
C LEU A 20 -21.12 27.77 0.07
N SER A 21 -21.46 29.02 -0.24
CA SER A 21 -22.12 29.90 0.72
C SER A 21 -23.46 29.31 1.18
N ALA A 22 -23.93 29.71 2.38
CA ALA A 22 -25.20 29.21 2.92
C ALA A 22 -26.39 29.42 1.96
N GLU A 23 -26.41 30.53 1.22
CA GLU A 23 -27.45 30.82 0.24
C GLU A 23 -27.40 29.87 -0.97
N GLN A 24 -26.20 29.58 -1.49
CA GLN A 24 -26.01 28.65 -2.60
C GLN A 24 -26.30 27.20 -2.19
N SER A 25 -25.85 26.81 -0.99
CA SER A 25 -26.12 25.49 -0.42
C SER A 25 -27.62 25.25 -0.23
N ALA A 26 -28.39 26.26 0.19
CA ALA A 26 -29.84 26.15 0.28
C ALA A 26 -30.49 25.93 -1.09
N LYS A 27 -30.05 26.66 -2.13
CA LYS A 27 -30.56 26.49 -3.50
C LYS A 27 -30.28 25.10 -4.06
N VAL A 28 -29.08 24.58 -3.83
CA VAL A 28 -28.70 23.20 -4.23
C VAL A 28 -29.55 22.18 -3.46
N ALA A 29 -29.71 22.35 -2.15
CA ALA A 29 -30.53 21.46 -1.33
C ALA A 29 -32.00 21.41 -1.78
N ASP A 30 -32.59 22.55 -2.15
CA ASP A 30 -33.95 22.62 -2.68
C ASP A 30 -34.11 21.87 -4.01
N HIS A 31 -33.10 21.94 -4.88
CA HIS A 31 -33.06 21.18 -6.12
C HIS A 31 -32.94 19.66 -5.88
N LEU A 32 -32.06 19.24 -4.96
CA LEU A 32 -31.85 17.83 -4.61
C LEU A 32 -33.10 17.15 -4.04
N ARG A 33 -34.03 17.91 -3.43
CA ARG A 33 -35.33 17.34 -3.00
C ARG A 33 -36.19 16.90 -4.18
N GLN A 34 -36.04 17.53 -5.33
CA GLN A 34 -36.92 17.37 -6.49
C GLN A 34 -36.27 16.58 -7.64
N CYS A 35 -34.94 16.51 -7.68
CA CYS A 35 -34.20 15.87 -8.77
C CYS A 35 -33.50 14.59 -8.29
N GLU A 36 -33.91 13.43 -8.82
CA GLU A 36 -33.28 12.14 -8.50
C GLU A 36 -31.90 11.99 -9.15
N ASP A 37 -31.72 12.47 -10.38
CA ASP A 37 -30.45 12.38 -11.11
C ASP A 37 -29.32 13.13 -10.39
N CYS A 38 -29.59 14.35 -9.91
CA CYS A 38 -28.61 15.13 -9.15
C CYS A 38 -28.33 14.53 -7.77
N ARG A 39 -29.29 13.82 -7.16
CA ARG A 39 -29.02 13.04 -5.93
C ARG A 39 -28.09 11.86 -6.20
N ALA A 40 -28.33 11.12 -7.28
CA ALA A 40 -27.46 10.01 -7.66
C ALA A 40 -26.04 10.49 -7.99
N LEU A 41 -25.91 11.64 -8.66
CA LEU A 41 -24.62 12.26 -8.95
C LEU A 41 -23.89 12.68 -7.67
N LEU A 42 -24.58 13.32 -6.72
CA LEU A 42 -24.01 13.71 -5.43
C LEU A 42 -23.56 12.49 -4.61
N ASP A 43 -24.36 11.43 -4.57
CA ASP A 43 -24.01 10.18 -3.87
C ASP A 43 -22.75 9.53 -4.46
N GLY A 44 -22.62 9.51 -5.79
CA GLY A 44 -21.41 9.03 -6.46
C GLY A 44 -20.16 9.87 -6.12
N LEU A 45 -20.32 11.19 -6.03
CA LEU A 45 -19.23 12.10 -5.65
C LEU A 45 -18.82 11.88 -4.19
N GLN A 46 -19.78 11.76 -3.26
CA GLN A 46 -19.51 11.52 -1.83
C GLN A 46 -18.78 10.20 -1.61
N LYS A 47 -19.21 9.12 -2.29
CA LYS A 47 -18.50 7.82 -2.24
C LYS A 47 -17.07 7.92 -2.75
N SER A 48 -16.84 8.71 -3.81
CA SER A 48 -15.50 8.93 -4.35
C SER A 48 -14.61 9.67 -3.34
N LEU A 49 -15.16 10.67 -2.64
CA LEU A 49 -14.45 11.43 -1.60
C LEU A 49 -14.15 10.56 -0.36
N GLU A 50 -15.11 9.74 0.08
CA GLU A 50 -14.93 8.80 1.19
C GLU A 50 -13.79 7.81 0.89
N LEU A 51 -13.77 7.23 -0.32
CA LEU A 51 -12.68 6.34 -0.75
C LEU A 51 -11.33 7.06 -0.77
N ALA A 52 -11.28 8.31 -1.24
CA ALA A 52 -10.06 9.11 -1.24
C ALA A 52 -9.57 9.40 0.19
N GLN A 53 -10.48 9.70 1.13
CA GLN A 53 -10.15 9.95 2.53
C GLN A 53 -9.55 8.73 3.21
N VAL A 54 -10.16 7.55 3.03
CA VAL A 54 -9.63 6.28 3.58
C VAL A 54 -8.21 6.01 3.06
N ILE A 55 -7.99 6.22 1.75
CA ILE A 55 -6.65 6.06 1.16
C ILE A 55 -5.66 7.03 1.81
N TRP A 56 -6.03 8.29 2.07
CA TRP A 56 -5.12 9.26 2.67
C TRP A 56 -4.85 8.99 4.16
N GLU A 57 -5.84 8.64 4.97
CA GLU A 57 -5.69 8.36 6.41
C GLU A 57 -4.80 7.13 6.68
N ASP A 58 -4.93 6.09 5.85
CA ASP A 58 -4.10 4.89 5.91
C ASP A 58 -2.62 5.19 5.61
N ASN A 59 -2.34 6.19 4.76
CA ASN A 59 -0.97 6.62 4.47
C ASN A 59 -0.36 7.47 5.59
N LEU A 60 -1.16 8.32 6.26
CA LEU A 60 -0.67 9.19 7.34
C LEU A 60 -0.32 8.41 8.61
N SER A 61 -1.07 7.35 8.91
CA SER A 61 -0.86 6.49 10.09
C SER A 61 0.43 5.67 10.02
N GLN A 62 0.96 5.42 8.82
CA GLN A 62 2.22 4.68 8.61
C GLN A 62 3.47 5.55 8.83
N THR A 63 3.35 6.87 8.86
CA THR A 63 4.50 7.80 8.95
C THR A 63 4.99 8.09 10.38
N THR A 64 4.27 7.68 11.43
CA THR A 64 4.56 8.05 12.82
C THR A 64 5.03 6.92 13.74
N GLU A 65 5.18 5.69 13.25
CA GLU A 65 5.78 4.62 14.05
C GLU A 65 7.31 4.74 14.08
N THR A 66 7.79 5.55 15.03
CA THR A 66 9.22 5.66 15.36
C THR A 66 9.74 4.32 15.90
N ILE A 67 10.38 3.56 15.02
CA ILE A 67 11.07 2.31 15.34
C ILE A 67 12.17 2.58 16.39
N ARG A 68 11.94 2.18 17.64
CA ARG A 68 12.99 2.13 18.67
C ARG A 68 13.85 0.88 18.46
N ILE A 69 15.03 1.08 17.90
CA ILE A 69 16.06 0.05 17.80
C ILE A 69 16.73 -0.11 19.19
N PRO A 70 16.70 -1.29 19.84
CA PRO A 70 17.45 -1.52 21.07
C PRO A 70 18.94 -1.57 20.75
N ALA A 71 19.76 -0.76 21.42
CA ALA A 71 21.22 -0.79 21.29
C ALA A 71 21.78 -2.13 21.82
N PRO A 72 22.79 -2.73 21.15
CA PRO A 72 23.36 -3.99 21.60
C PRO A 72 24.13 -3.82 22.91
N ALA A 73 23.76 -4.60 23.93
CA ALA A 73 24.48 -4.69 25.19
C ALA A 73 25.85 -5.39 24.97
N ARG A 74 26.94 -4.65 25.18
CA ARG A 74 28.30 -5.22 25.22
C ARG A 74 28.48 -6.02 26.50
N THR A 75 28.47 -7.36 26.41
CA THR A 75 28.80 -8.21 27.56
C THR A 75 30.32 -8.37 27.67
N GLY A 76 30.86 -7.86 28.77
CA GLY A 76 32.27 -7.87 29.10
C GLY A 76 32.85 -9.26 29.34
N ARG A 77 34.11 -9.40 28.88
CA ARG A 77 35.25 -10.06 29.51
C ARG A 77 34.88 -11.17 30.53
N ARG A 78 34.96 -12.44 30.09
CA ARG A 78 34.94 -13.61 30.98
C ARG A 78 36.25 -14.39 30.81
N SER A 79 36.91 -14.61 31.95
CA SER A 79 38.27 -15.09 32.14
C SER A 79 38.48 -16.54 31.68
N TRP A 80 39.67 -16.77 31.13
CA TRP A 80 40.21 -18.04 30.64
C TRP A 80 40.51 -19.03 31.79
N PRO A 81 40.25 -20.33 31.60
CA PRO A 81 41.16 -21.33 32.15
C PRO A 81 41.75 -22.25 31.08
N ARG A 82 42.98 -22.65 31.38
CA ARG A 82 43.98 -23.31 30.55
C ARG A 82 43.61 -24.75 30.19
N TYR A 83 43.43 -25.05 28.91
CA TYR A 83 43.64 -26.38 28.31
C TYR A 83 44.14 -26.21 26.86
N ALA A 84 45.47 -26.28 26.69
CA ALA A 84 46.17 -25.75 25.51
C ALA A 84 46.66 -26.77 24.47
N ALA A 85 46.29 -28.05 24.55
CA ALA A 85 46.92 -29.06 23.66
C ALA A 85 45.99 -29.82 22.70
N ALA A 86 44.68 -29.91 22.97
CA ALA A 86 43.77 -30.69 22.11
C ALA A 86 42.98 -29.86 21.08
N ALA A 87 43.02 -28.53 21.16
CA ALA A 87 42.14 -27.65 20.38
C ALA A 87 42.64 -27.31 18.96
N ILE A 88 43.91 -27.55 18.65
CA ILE A 88 44.51 -27.07 17.39
C ILE A 88 43.93 -27.79 16.16
N LEU A 89 43.60 -29.09 16.27
CA LEU A 89 42.99 -29.85 15.17
C LEU A 89 41.50 -29.54 14.97
N ILE A 90 40.82 -29.11 16.03
CA ILE A 90 39.40 -28.75 15.96
C ILE A 90 39.26 -27.34 15.37
N VAL A 91 40.15 -26.41 15.68
CA VAL A 91 40.11 -25.02 15.15
C VAL A 91 40.40 -24.96 13.65
N SER A 92 41.28 -25.81 13.11
CA SER A 92 41.55 -25.86 11.66
C SER A 92 40.41 -26.50 10.88
N ALA A 93 39.83 -27.60 11.38
CA ALA A 93 38.65 -28.23 10.78
C ALA A 93 37.45 -27.27 10.77
N ILE A 94 37.20 -26.58 11.89
CA ILE A 94 36.13 -25.58 11.99
C ILE A 94 36.38 -24.38 11.07
N SER A 95 37.64 -23.93 10.92
CA SER A 95 37.99 -22.81 10.03
C SER A 95 37.87 -23.14 8.54
N ILE A 96 38.13 -24.39 8.14
CA ILE A 96 37.96 -24.84 6.76
C ILE A 96 36.47 -25.00 6.45
N THR A 97 35.70 -25.59 7.37
CA THR A 97 34.24 -25.68 7.21
C THR A 97 33.55 -24.32 7.26
N SER A 98 34.02 -23.37 8.07
CA SER A 98 33.43 -22.02 8.12
C SER A 98 33.72 -21.21 6.87
N ARG A 99 34.88 -21.40 6.22
CA ARG A 99 35.17 -20.78 4.91
C ARG A 99 34.38 -21.39 3.77
N LEU A 100 34.03 -22.68 3.85
CA LEU A 100 33.12 -23.34 2.88
C LEU A 100 31.64 -22.99 3.12
N MET A 101 31.27 -22.61 4.36
CA MET A 101 29.90 -22.21 4.72
C MET A 101 29.65 -20.71 4.65
N ASN A 102 30.69 -19.86 4.71
CA ASN A 102 30.62 -18.45 4.35
C ASN A 102 30.53 -18.33 2.83
N LYS A 103 29.36 -18.68 2.29
CA LYS A 103 28.89 -18.10 1.03
C LYS A 103 29.08 -16.58 1.14
N PRO A 104 29.65 -15.92 0.12
CA PRO A 104 29.82 -14.47 0.15
C PRO A 104 28.49 -13.85 0.51
N ALA A 105 28.51 -12.93 1.48
CA ALA A 105 27.34 -12.20 1.91
C ALA A 105 26.65 -11.67 0.64
N LYS A 106 25.52 -12.29 0.29
CA LYS A 106 24.66 -11.83 -0.79
C LYS A 106 24.37 -10.38 -0.47
N ASP A 107 24.77 -9.47 -1.37
CA ASP A 107 24.76 -8.02 -1.19
C ASP A 107 23.58 -7.60 -0.30
N GLN A 108 23.90 -7.11 0.90
CA GLN A 108 22.85 -6.59 1.76
C GLN A 108 22.22 -5.41 1.02
N PRO A 109 20.89 -5.42 0.80
CA PRO A 109 20.24 -4.36 0.06
C PRO A 109 20.48 -3.04 0.80
N THR A 110 20.80 -1.99 0.04
CA THR A 110 20.98 -0.66 0.62
C THR A 110 19.64 -0.16 1.16
N LEU A 111 19.66 0.78 2.11
CA LEU A 111 18.42 1.36 2.66
C LEU A 111 17.49 1.87 1.55
N ALA A 112 18.05 2.56 0.54
CA ALA A 112 17.29 3.03 -0.61
C ALA A 112 16.62 1.89 -1.40
N GLN A 113 17.30 0.75 -1.57
CA GLN A 113 16.72 -0.42 -2.23
C GLN A 113 15.61 -1.06 -1.38
N ILE A 114 15.76 -1.04 -0.05
CA ILE A 114 14.73 -1.53 0.87
C ILE A 114 13.49 -0.63 0.79
N GLU A 115 13.66 0.70 0.89
CA GLU A 115 12.58 1.69 0.78
C GLU A 115 11.86 1.60 -0.56
N GLN A 116 12.60 1.44 -1.66
CA GLN A 116 12.03 1.24 -2.98
C GLN A 116 11.17 -0.03 -3.03
N ARG A 117 11.68 -1.17 -2.55
CA ARG A 117 10.92 -2.43 -2.54
C ARG A 117 9.66 -2.35 -1.67
N ILE A 118 9.72 -1.66 -0.52
CA ILE A 118 8.55 -1.42 0.33
C ILE A 118 7.51 -0.61 -0.43
N THR A 119 7.94 0.45 -1.10
CA THR A 119 7.05 1.33 -1.88
C THR A 119 6.39 0.59 -3.04
N GLU A 120 7.17 -0.18 -3.80
CA GLU A 120 6.67 -1.02 -4.89
C GLU A 120 5.66 -2.07 -4.39
N ALA A 121 5.97 -2.75 -3.29
CA ALA A 121 5.07 -3.73 -2.69
C ALA A 121 3.78 -3.09 -2.17
N SER A 122 3.85 -1.92 -1.54
CA SER A 122 2.70 -1.16 -1.05
C SER A 122 1.79 -0.72 -2.20
N ASN A 123 2.36 -0.14 -3.26
CA ASN A 123 1.61 0.27 -4.44
C ASN A 123 0.92 -0.91 -5.13
N ALA A 124 1.63 -2.03 -5.30
CA ALA A 124 1.06 -3.25 -5.87
C ALA A 124 -0.09 -3.80 -5.01
N ALA A 125 0.04 -3.78 -3.68
CA ALA A 125 -1.00 -4.24 -2.76
C ALA A 125 -2.27 -3.38 -2.84
N LYS A 126 -2.12 -2.04 -2.90
CA LYS A 126 -3.26 -1.12 -3.07
C LYS A 126 -4.00 -1.35 -4.38
N LEU A 127 -3.26 -1.51 -5.48
CA LEU A 127 -3.85 -1.79 -6.79
C LEU A 127 -4.58 -3.14 -6.81
N LEU A 128 -4.02 -4.16 -6.16
CA LEU A 128 -4.67 -5.46 -6.02
C LEU A 128 -5.97 -5.35 -5.22
N ALA A 129 -5.95 -4.66 -4.08
CA ALA A 129 -7.14 -4.47 -3.25
C ALA A 129 -8.26 -3.75 -4.01
N ALA A 130 -7.92 -2.68 -4.76
CA ALA A 130 -8.88 -1.98 -5.60
C ALA A 130 -9.48 -2.88 -6.69
N ALA A 131 -8.65 -3.72 -7.34
CA ALA A 131 -9.12 -4.67 -8.34
C ALA A 131 -10.01 -5.77 -7.74
N ASP A 132 -9.69 -6.28 -6.54
CA ASP A 132 -10.49 -7.27 -5.82
C ASP A 132 -11.87 -6.71 -5.44
N LEU A 133 -11.96 -5.44 -5.02
CA LEU A 133 -13.24 -4.76 -4.74
C LEU A 133 -14.11 -4.65 -5.99
N LEU A 134 -13.50 -4.31 -7.13
CA LEU A 134 -14.20 -4.20 -8.41
C LEU A 134 -14.61 -5.58 -8.98
N GLY A 135 -13.91 -6.65 -8.59
CA GLY A 135 -14.24 -8.02 -8.99
C GLY A 135 -15.62 -8.50 -8.53
N GLY A 136 -16.23 -7.84 -7.54
CA GLY A 136 -17.62 -8.10 -7.12
C GLY A 136 -18.67 -7.63 -8.12
N TYR A 137 -18.30 -6.82 -9.12
CA TYR A 137 -19.21 -6.28 -10.12
C TYR A 137 -19.02 -6.99 -11.46
N SER A 138 -20.05 -7.71 -11.91
CA SER A 138 -20.00 -8.50 -13.15
C SER A 138 -19.71 -7.67 -14.41
N GLN A 139 -20.10 -6.40 -14.42
CA GLN A 139 -19.86 -5.47 -15.54
C GLN A 139 -18.38 -5.04 -15.65
N ALA A 140 -17.57 -5.22 -14.60
CA ALA A 140 -16.18 -4.78 -14.56
C ALA A 140 -15.17 -5.92 -14.78
N GLU A 141 -15.62 -7.15 -15.06
CA GLU A 141 -14.76 -8.35 -15.07
C GLU A 141 -13.55 -8.21 -16.03
N THR A 142 -13.77 -7.69 -17.24
CA THR A 142 -12.70 -7.51 -18.24
C THR A 142 -11.65 -6.49 -17.78
N ILE A 143 -12.11 -5.40 -17.15
CA ILE A 143 -11.24 -4.32 -16.65
C ILE A 143 -10.41 -4.85 -15.47
N VAL A 144 -11.04 -5.60 -14.57
CA VAL A 144 -10.40 -6.21 -13.40
C VAL A 144 -9.32 -7.22 -13.82
N LYS A 145 -9.61 -8.11 -14.79
CA LYS A 145 -8.60 -9.04 -15.34
C LYS A 145 -7.43 -8.32 -15.99
N GLN A 146 -7.69 -7.24 -16.72
CA GLN A 146 -6.62 -6.42 -17.30
C GLN A 146 -5.77 -5.76 -16.22
N GLN A 147 -6.39 -5.29 -15.13
CA GLN A 147 -5.68 -4.69 -14.02
C GLN A 147 -4.79 -5.69 -13.28
N TYR A 148 -5.25 -6.93 -13.06
CA TYR A 148 -4.40 -7.98 -12.50
C TYR A 148 -3.17 -8.25 -13.36
N ARG A 149 -3.31 -8.35 -14.69
CA ARG A 149 -2.15 -8.52 -15.59
C ARG A 149 -1.15 -7.37 -15.46
N ARG A 150 -1.65 -6.13 -15.41
CA ARG A 150 -0.79 -4.95 -15.24
C ARG A 150 -0.01 -4.99 -13.92
N ILE A 151 -0.63 -5.43 -12.81
CA ILE A 151 0.07 -5.58 -11.52
C ILE A 151 1.20 -6.61 -11.64
N VAL A 152 0.96 -7.73 -12.34
CA VAL A 152 1.97 -8.77 -12.57
C VAL A 152 3.14 -8.26 -13.38
N GLU A 153 2.88 -7.50 -14.45
CA GLU A 153 3.91 -6.96 -15.34
C GLU A 153 4.72 -5.83 -14.67
N THR A 154 4.06 -4.96 -13.90
CA THR A 154 4.67 -3.75 -13.33
C THR A 154 5.41 -4.04 -12.03
N TYR A 155 4.92 -5.00 -11.23
CA TYR A 155 5.44 -5.30 -9.88
C TYR A 155 5.77 -6.79 -9.69
N PRO A 156 6.57 -7.41 -10.57
CA PRO A 156 6.71 -8.87 -10.67
C PRO A 156 7.25 -9.54 -9.40
N ASP A 157 8.06 -8.82 -8.62
CA ASP A 157 8.72 -9.32 -7.41
C ASP A 157 7.87 -9.17 -6.13
N THR A 158 6.61 -8.73 -6.25
CA THR A 158 5.74 -8.44 -5.10
C THR A 158 4.81 -9.61 -4.76
N SER A 159 4.44 -9.73 -3.49
CA SER A 159 3.40 -10.69 -3.05
C SER A 159 2.05 -10.44 -3.74
N ALA A 160 1.73 -9.17 -4.00
CA ALA A 160 0.51 -8.79 -4.70
C ALA A 160 0.48 -9.29 -6.15
N ALA A 161 1.60 -9.24 -6.88
CA ALA A 161 1.68 -9.83 -8.22
C ALA A 161 1.46 -11.35 -8.20
N ASN A 162 2.01 -12.07 -7.22
CA ASN A 162 1.75 -13.51 -7.09
C ASN A 162 0.27 -13.81 -6.85
N LYS A 163 -0.41 -13.02 -6.01
CA LYS A 163 -1.86 -13.13 -5.83
C LYS A 163 -2.63 -12.77 -7.10
N ALA A 164 -2.22 -11.72 -7.82
CA ALA A 164 -2.85 -11.29 -9.06
C ALA A 164 -2.76 -12.37 -10.15
N LYS A 165 -1.64 -13.10 -10.26
CA LYS A 165 -1.50 -14.24 -11.19
C LYS A 165 -2.60 -15.28 -10.98
N LEU A 166 -2.85 -15.66 -9.72
CA LEU A 166 -3.89 -16.63 -9.36
C LEU A 166 -5.32 -16.16 -9.69
N ARG A 167 -5.54 -14.87 -9.98
CA ARG A 167 -6.86 -14.33 -10.37
C ARG A 167 -7.05 -14.26 -11.89
N VAL A 168 -5.96 -14.38 -12.66
CA VAL A 168 -5.98 -14.34 -14.13
C VAL A 168 -5.94 -15.75 -14.72
N GLU A 169 -5.32 -16.70 -14.02
CA GLU A 169 -5.40 -18.15 -14.28
C GLU A 169 -6.81 -18.69 -13.99
#